data_AF-A0A7V4ST28-F1
#
_entry.id   AF-A0A7V4ST28-F1
#
_cell.length_a   1.000
_cell.length_b   1.000
_cell.length_c   1.000
_cell.angle_alpha   90.00
_cell.angle_beta   90.00
_cell.angle_gamma   90.00
#
_symmetry.space_group_name_H-M   'P 1'
#
loop_
_entity.id
_entity.type
_entity.pdbx_description
1 polymer ?
#
loop_
_entity_poly.entity_id
_entity_poly.type
_entity_poly.pdbx_seq_one_letter_code
_entity_poly.pdbx_strand_id
1 'polypeptide(L)'
;MPYYRRNIYVLSCTIFLAAVSWNQVIPFLPLFLKQMGVKASMLPYWVGIVFAVQSLASMLAQPFWGKLGDSYGRKPMILRAGFCLAGVYFGMSFCQTPWQLAIFRFLNGALTGFIPGSYA
;
A
#
# COMPACT_ATOMS: atom_id res chain seq x y z
N MET A 1 -10.42 -33.24 1.45
CA MET A 1 -10.21 -32.20 0.41
C MET A 1 -8.72 -32.01 0.19
N PRO A 2 -8.18 -32.15 -1.02
CA PRO A 2 -6.75 -32.01 -1.26
C PRO A 2 -6.27 -30.62 -0.82
N TYR A 3 -5.16 -30.55 -0.07
CA TYR A 3 -4.59 -29.34 0.54
C TYR A 3 -4.50 -28.13 -0.42
N TYR A 4 -4.27 -28.39 -1.71
CA TYR A 4 -4.25 -27.40 -2.79
C TYR A 4 -5.57 -26.61 -2.94
N ARG A 5 -6.75 -27.26 -2.86
CA ARG A 5 -8.05 -26.57 -3.03
C ARG A 5 -8.31 -25.59 -1.88
N ARG A 6 -8.00 -25.98 -0.64
CA ARG A 6 -8.13 -25.11 0.54
C ARG A 6 -7.21 -23.89 0.44
N ASN A 7 -5.97 -24.07 0.00
CA ASN A 7 -5.04 -22.96 -0.22
C ASN A 7 -5.54 -21.99 -1.29
N ILE A 8 -6.12 -22.47 -2.39
CA ILE A 8 -6.68 -21.59 -3.42
C ILE A 8 -7.81 -20.74 -2.85
N TYR A 9 -8.79 -21.31 -2.15
CA TYR A 9 -9.88 -20.51 -1.59
C TYR A 9 -9.39 -19.46 -0.59
N VAL A 10 -8.43 -19.83 0.27
CA VAL A 10 -7.83 -18.92 1.24
C VAL A 10 -7.05 -17.79 0.54
N LEU A 11 -6.25 -18.12 -0.47
CA LEU A 11 -5.51 -17.14 -1.26
C LEU A 11 -6.44 -16.23 -2.05
N SER A 12 -7.46 -16.78 -2.72
CA SER A 12 -8.45 -16.02 -3.48
C SER A 12 -9.21 -15.05 -2.59
N CYS A 13 -9.67 -15.47 -1.42
CA CYS A 13 -10.31 -14.56 -0.45
C CYS A 13 -9.36 -13.46 0.01
N THR A 14 -8.10 -13.80 0.30
CA THR A 14 -7.09 -12.83 0.75
C THR A 14 -6.79 -11.79 -0.32
N ILE A 15 -6.58 -12.23 -1.57
CA ILE A 15 -6.30 -11.36 -2.71
C ILE A 15 -7.51 -10.47 -3.01
N PHE A 16 -8.73 -11.03 -2.94
CA PHE A 16 -9.96 -10.27 -3.14
C PHE A 16 -10.09 -9.15 -2.10
N LEU A 17 -9.94 -9.47 -0.81
CA LEU A 17 -9.99 -8.48 0.27
C LEU A 17 -8.91 -7.40 0.11
N ALA A 18 -7.70 -7.80 -0.26
CA ALA A 18 -6.60 -6.86 -0.53
C ALA A 18 -6.90 -5.95 -1.73
N ALA A 19 -7.45 -6.48 -2.81
CA ALA A 19 -7.80 -5.72 -4.01
C ALA A 19 -8.93 -4.70 -3.77
N VAL A 20 -9.94 -5.08 -2.98
CA VAL A 20 -11.03 -4.18 -2.56
C VAL A 20 -10.45 -3.03 -1.72
N SER A 21 -9.59 -3.36 -0.76
CA SER A 21 -8.94 -2.37 0.11
C SER A 21 -8.11 -1.37 -0.68
N TRP A 22 -7.39 -1.82 -1.71
CA TRP A 22 -6.58 -0.95 -2.57
C TRP A 22 -7.43 -0.01 -3.45
N ASN A 23 -8.51 -0.52 -4.05
CA ASN A 23 -9.35 0.28 -4.95
C ASN A 23 -10.13 1.38 -4.24
N GLN A 24 -10.52 1.18 -2.97
CA GLN A 24 -11.25 2.18 -2.19
C GLN A 24 -10.47 3.49 -2.01
N VAL A 25 -9.14 3.43 -2.07
CA VAL A 25 -8.26 4.58 -1.82
C VAL A 25 -8.44 5.70 -2.85
N ILE A 26 -8.75 5.35 -4.11
CA ILE A 26 -8.84 6.30 -5.23
C ILE A 26 -9.98 7.33 -5.02
N PRO A 27 -11.24 6.93 -4.75
CA PRO A 27 -12.31 7.88 -4.50
C PRO A 27 -12.22 8.58 -3.13
N PHE A 28 -11.56 7.97 -2.14
CA PHE A 28 -11.48 8.53 -0.79
C PHE A 28 -10.40 9.61 -0.65
N LEU A 29 -9.31 9.54 -1.41
CA LEU A 29 -8.20 10.49 -1.31
C LEU A 29 -8.62 11.96 -1.51
N PRO A 30 -9.41 12.32 -2.54
CA PRO A 30 -9.91 13.68 -2.73
C PRO A 30 -10.79 14.15 -1.56
N LEU A 31 -11.62 13.25 -1.02
CA LEU A 31 -12.51 13.54 0.12
C LEU A 31 -11.71 13.82 1.39
N PHE A 32 -10.67 13.03 1.64
CA PHE A 32 -9.77 13.19 2.79
C PHE A 32 -9.03 14.53 2.74
N LEU A 33 -8.49 14.90 1.56
CA LEU A 33 -7.83 16.19 1.36
C LEU A 33 -8.78 17.38 1.57
N LYS A 34 -10.05 17.23 1.16
CA LYS A 34 -11.08 18.25 1.40
C LYS A 34 -11.40 18.41 2.88
N GLN A 35 -11.48 17.31 3.63
CA GLN A 35 -11.67 17.34 5.09
C GLN A 35 -10.47 17.97 5.83
N MET A 36 -9.26 17.84 5.28
CA MET A 36 -8.05 18.50 5.78
C MET A 36 -7.97 20.01 5.46
N GLY A 37 -9.00 20.59 4.84
CA GLY A 37 -9.04 22.02 4.51
C GLY A 37 -8.31 22.42 3.23
N VAL A 38 -7.95 21.47 2.37
CA VAL A 38 -7.35 21.78 1.06
C VAL A 38 -8.40 22.44 0.16
N LYS A 39 -8.07 23.64 -0.36
CA LYS A 39 -8.92 24.36 -1.30
C LYS A 39 -9.18 23.50 -2.55
N ALA A 40 -10.39 23.55 -3.08
CA ALA A 40 -10.78 22.78 -4.27
C ALA A 40 -9.87 23.01 -5.48
N SER A 41 -9.27 24.20 -5.63
CA SER A 41 -8.31 24.52 -6.68
C SER A 41 -6.96 23.80 -6.53
N MET A 42 -6.54 23.46 -5.31
CA MET A 42 -5.28 22.76 -5.04
C MET A 42 -5.45 21.25 -4.91
N LEU A 43 -6.70 20.75 -4.90
CA LEU A 43 -7.01 19.34 -4.75
C LEU A 43 -6.35 18.44 -5.81
N PRO A 44 -6.36 18.78 -7.13
CA PRO A 44 -5.74 17.95 -8.15
C PRO A 44 -4.21 17.87 -7.99
N TYR A 45 -3.59 18.98 -7.57
CA TYR A 45 -2.14 19.05 -7.32
C TYR A 45 -1.74 18.12 -6.18
N TRP A 46 -2.46 18.15 -5.05
CA TRP A 46 -2.18 17.28 -3.92
C TRP A 46 -2.44 15.81 -4.23
N VAL A 47 -3.52 15.49 -4.97
CA VAL A 47 -3.77 14.14 -5.47
C VAL A 47 -2.60 13.65 -6.32
N GLY A 48 -2.14 14.46 -7.28
CA GLY A 48 -1.00 14.16 -8.13
C GLY A 48 0.29 13.92 -7.35
N ILE A 49 0.61 14.78 -6.38
CA ILE A 49 1.79 14.64 -5.51
C ILE A 49 1.73 13.34 -4.72
N VAL A 50 0.59 13.03 -4.09
CA VAL A 50 0.44 11.81 -3.28
C VAL A 50 0.64 10.56 -4.12
N PHE A 51 0.06 10.50 -5.33
CA PHE A 51 0.28 9.38 -6.24
C PHE A 51 1.72 9.31 -6.76
N ALA A 52 2.34 10.45 -7.11
CA ALA A 52 3.71 10.49 -7.60
C ALA A 52 4.71 10.00 -6.53
N VAL A 53 4.56 10.49 -5.30
CA VAL A 53 5.41 10.09 -4.16
C VAL A 53 5.24 8.60 -3.84
N GLN A 54 4.01 8.08 -3.87
CA GLN A 54 3.75 6.66 -3.67
C GLN A 54 4.42 5.81 -4.77
N SER A 55 4.26 6.19 -6.04
CA SER A 55 4.86 5.47 -7.17
C SER A 55 6.39 5.53 -7.15
N LEU A 56 6.98 6.70 -6.84
CA LEU A 56 8.42 6.85 -6.69
C LEU A 56 8.97 5.97 -5.56
N ALA A 57 8.28 5.93 -4.41
CA ALA A 57 8.67 5.08 -3.29
C ALA A 57 8.65 3.60 -3.66
N SER A 58 7.57 3.14 -4.31
CA SER A 58 7.46 1.76 -4.79
C SER A 58 8.55 1.42 -5.79
N MET A 59 8.84 2.33 -6.74
CA MET A 59 9.86 2.14 -7.78
C MET A 59 11.26 2.00 -7.19
N LEU A 60 11.61 2.84 -6.21
CA LEU A 60 12.91 2.77 -5.52
C LEU A 60 13.02 1.53 -4.62
N ALA A 61 11.91 1.12 -4.00
CA ALA A 61 11.89 0.00 -3.09
C ALA A 61 11.87 -1.36 -3.82
N GLN A 62 11.35 -1.42 -5.04
CA GLN A 62 11.22 -2.65 -5.84
C GLN A 62 12.53 -3.47 -5.97
N PRO A 63 13.70 -2.90 -6.38
CA PRO A 63 14.95 -3.66 -6.47
C PRO A 63 15.48 -4.09 -5.09
N PHE A 64 15.24 -3.31 -4.04
CA PHE A 64 15.69 -3.61 -2.68
C PHE A 64 14.92 -4.79 -2.10
N TRP A 65 13.58 -4.76 -2.21
CA TRP A 65 12.73 -5.85 -1.72
C TRP A 65 12.80 -7.10 -2.59
N GLY A 66 13.06 -6.99 -3.89
CA GLY A 66 13.31 -8.16 -4.74
C GLY A 66 14.49 -8.99 -4.22
N LYS A 67 15.64 -8.35 -4.00
CA LYS A 67 16.83 -9.01 -3.44
C LYS A 67 16.63 -9.58 -2.04
N LEU A 68 15.92 -8.87 -1.17
CA LEU A 68 15.61 -9.37 0.17
C LEU A 68 14.68 -10.59 0.14
N GLY A 69 13.72 -10.60 -0.79
CA GLY A 69 12.74 -11.68 -0.95
C GLY A 69 13.38 -13.00 -1.35
N ASP A 70 14.34 -12.93 -2.27
CA ASP A 70 15.08 -14.09 -2.74
C ASP A 70 16.00 -14.68 -1.65
N SER A 71 16.50 -13.86 -0.72
CA SER A 71 17.42 -14.30 0.34
C SER A 71 16.75 -14.84 1.60
N TYR A 72 15.58 -14.32 1.99
CA TYR A 72 14.93 -14.66 3.27
C TYR A 72 13.70 -15.57 3.14
N GLY A 73 13.27 -15.84 1.90
CA GLY A 73 12.10 -16.66 1.60
C GLY A 73 10.77 -15.88 1.64
N ARG A 74 9.86 -16.27 0.74
CA ARG A 74 8.62 -15.55 0.41
C ARG A 74 7.62 -15.45 1.59
N LYS A 75 7.48 -16.51 2.39
CA LYS A 75 6.50 -16.59 3.51
C LYS A 75 6.73 -15.57 4.65
N PRO A 76 7.91 -15.51 5.30
CA PRO A 76 8.14 -14.56 6.40
C PRO A 76 8.12 -13.10 5.92
N MET A 77 8.46 -12.87 4.65
CA MET A 77 8.47 -11.53 4.07
C MET A 77 7.06 -10.96 3.86
N ILE A 78 6.10 -11.77 3.38
CA ILE A 78 4.69 -11.38 3.27
C ILE A 78 4.12 -11.01 4.65
N LEU A 79 4.43 -11.80 5.68
CA LEU A 79 3.95 -11.57 7.05
C LEU A 79 4.50 -10.25 7.64
N ARG A 80 5.80 -9.98 7.48
CA ARG A 80 6.41 -8.70 7.92
C ARG A 80 5.83 -7.51 7.16
N ALA A 81 5.73 -7.61 5.84
CA ALA A 81 5.15 -6.54 5.01
C ALA A 81 3.71 -6.25 5.40
N GLY A 82 2.90 -7.29 5.64
CA GLY A 82 1.52 -7.15 6.12
C GLY A 82 1.43 -6.44 7.48
N PHE A 83 2.29 -6.78 8.43
CA PHE A 83 2.34 -6.11 9.74
C PHE A 83 2.75 -4.65 9.63
N CYS A 84 3.79 -4.34 8.85
CA CYS A 84 4.21 -2.95 8.61
C CYS A 84 3.11 -2.14 7.90
N LEU A 85 2.45 -2.73 6.89
CA LEU A 85 1.34 -2.09 6.18
C LEU A 85 0.17 -1.81 7.12
N ALA A 86 -0.20 -2.77 7.97
CA ALA A 86 -1.25 -2.58 8.97
C ALA A 86 -0.92 -1.41 9.92
N GLY A 87 0.33 -1.31 10.39
CA GLY A 87 0.79 -0.19 11.20
C GLY A 87 0.73 1.16 10.48
N VAL A 88 1.13 1.21 9.21
CA VAL A 88 1.05 2.41 8.37
C VAL A 88 -0.39 2.84 8.14
N TYR A 89 -1.31 1.91 7.84
CA TYR A 89 -2.73 2.23 7.69
C TYR A 89 -3.36 2.71 9.00
N PHE A 90 -3.00 2.11 10.13
CA PHE A 90 -3.44 2.57 11.45
C PHE A 90 -2.95 4.00 11.73
N GLY A 91 -1.68 4.29 11.43
CA GLY A 91 -1.11 5.64 11.54
C GLY A 91 -1.76 6.66 10.58
N MET A 92 -2.13 6.25 9.37
CA MET A 92 -2.89 7.10 8.43
C MET A 92 -4.23 7.56 9.02
N SER A 93 -4.86 6.77 9.88
CA SER A 93 -6.12 7.17 10.53
C SER A 93 -5.98 8.40 11.42
N PHE A 94 -4.77 8.72 11.89
CA PHE A 94 -4.49 9.89 12.71
C PHE A 94 -3.97 11.10 11.90
N CYS A 95 -3.87 10.98 10.57
CA CYS A 95 -3.39 12.07 9.73
C CYS A 95 -4.38 13.24 9.70
N GLN A 96 -3.91 14.42 10.11
CA GLN A 96 -4.69 15.65 10.08
C GLN A 96 -4.19 16.65 9.04
N THR A 97 -2.99 16.44 8.48
CA THR A 97 -2.42 17.31 7.43
C THR A 97 -2.11 16.57 6.12
N PRO A 98 -2.21 17.24 4.95
CA PRO A 98 -1.86 16.65 3.65
C PRO A 98 -0.41 16.14 3.57
N TRP A 99 0.50 16.82 4.29
CA TRP A 99 1.91 16.44 4.35
C TRP A 99 2.14 15.12 5.10
N GLN A 100 1.48 14.92 6.23
CA GLN A 100 1.51 13.63 6.94
C GLN A 100 0.99 12.52 6.03
N LEU A 101 -0.12 12.77 5.32
CA LEU A 101 -0.68 11.80 4.39
C LEU A 101 0.30 11.43 3.26
N ALA A 102 1.06 12.40 2.72
CA ALA A 102 2.11 12.14 1.74
C ALA A 102 3.25 11.27 2.31
N ILE A 103 3.69 11.51 3.55
CA ILE A 103 4.72 10.71 4.22
C ILE A 103 4.25 9.26 4.44
N PHE A 104 3.03 9.08 4.96
CA PHE A 104 2.48 7.74 5.14
C PHE A 104 2.28 7.02 3.81
N ARG A 105 1.97 7.75 2.73
CA ARG A 105 1.88 7.19 1.37
C ARG A 105 3.24 6.83 0.78
N PHE A 106 4.28 7.59 1.07
CA PHE A 106 5.66 7.21 0.76
C PHE A 106 6.04 5.91 1.47
N LEU A 107 5.78 5.82 2.78
CA LEU A 107 6.02 4.59 3.57
C LEU A 107 5.21 3.41 3.03
N ASN A 108 3.94 3.64 2.69
CA ASN A 108 3.08 2.63 2.10
C ASN A 108 3.66 2.13 0.76
N GLY A 109 4.02 3.04 -0.15
CA GLY A 109 4.67 2.70 -1.43
C GLY A 109 5.94 1.90 -1.23
N ALA A 110 6.83 2.36 -0.35
CA ALA A 110 8.08 1.68 -0.02
C ALA A 110 7.85 0.25 0.50
N LEU A 111 6.80 0.00 1.30
CA LEU A 111 6.47 -1.33 1.82
C LEU A 111 5.77 -2.21 0.78
N THR A 112 4.95 -1.62 -0.10
CA THR A 112 4.24 -2.36 -1.17
C THR A 112 5.13 -2.78 -2.34
N GLY A 113 6.34 -2.21 -2.47
CA GLY A 113 7.30 -2.59 -3.52
C GLY A 113 7.71 -4.07 -3.52
N PHE A 114 7.41 -4.82 -2.45
CA PHE A 114 7.59 -6.27 -2.38
C PHE A 114 6.52 -7.08 -3.12
N ILE A 115 5.31 -6.54 -3.28
CA ILE A 115 4.15 -7.25 -3.83
C ILE A 115 4.40 -7.79 -5.25
N PRO A 116 5.01 -7.04 -6.20
CA PRO A 116 5.31 -7.55 -7.55
C PRO A 116 6.26 -8.76 -7.55
N GLY A 117 7.23 -8.79 -6.64
CA GLY A 117 8.17 -9.91 -6.50
C GLY A 117 7.55 -11.15 -5.85
N SER A 118 6.35 -11.03 -5.28
CA SER A 118 5.64 -12.14 -4.68
C SER A 118 4.75 -12.92 -5.65
N TYR A 119 4.60 -12.46 -6.91
CA TYR A 119 3.84 -13.15 -7.96
C TYR A 119 4.71 -13.91 -8.97
N ALA A 120 6.00 -13.57 -9.09
CA ALA A 120 6.99 -14.30 -9.88
C ALA A 120 7.63 -15.38 -9.00
#